data_AF-A0A1I8FUX0-F1
#
_entry.id   AF-A0A1I8FUX0-F1
#
_cell.length_a   1.000
_cell.length_b   1.000
_cell.length_c   1.000
_cell.angle_alpha   90.00
_cell.angle_beta   90.00
_cell.angle_gamma   90.00
#
_symmetry.space_group_name_H-M   'P 1'
#
loop_
_entity.id
_entity.type
_entity.pdbx_description
1 polymer ?
#
loop_
_entity_poly.entity_id
_entity_poly.type
_entity_poly.pdbx_seq_one_letter_code
_entity_poly.pdbx_strand_id
1 'polypeptide(L)'
;MFAASALRGLRFFQILRMIRMDRRGGSWKLLASVVWAHRQELFTTVYIGFLGLIFSSFVMYLIEKDEQDTQISNYADALWWGVVTLCTVGYGDVTPKTWSGKIVASFCSIAGISFFALPAGILGSGFALKVQQHQRQKHLIRRRVPAATLIQSLWRCYAADPSSTSMATWKPHMRPLRSPSSKFGRLSTIKRNKSERTHASGSYTPIRRNAMPDLDPANPQAAAEVAFAVG
;
A
#
# COMPACT_ATOMS: atom_id res chain seq x y z
N MET A 1 -8.11 -41.68 21.81
CA MET A 1 -8.60 -40.29 21.91
C MET A 1 -7.49 -39.24 21.80
N PHE A 2 -6.30 -39.44 22.40
CA PHE A 2 -5.17 -38.49 22.34
C PHE A 2 -4.65 -38.15 20.93
N ALA A 3 -4.58 -39.13 20.03
CA ALA A 3 -4.08 -38.90 18.65
C ALA A 3 -5.00 -37.97 17.82
N ALA A 4 -6.31 -38.03 18.04
CA ALA A 4 -7.27 -37.15 17.35
C ALA A 4 -7.16 -35.70 17.82
N SER A 5 -6.88 -35.47 19.11
CA SER A 5 -6.62 -34.13 19.66
C SER A 5 -5.29 -33.56 19.14
N ALA A 6 -4.26 -34.38 19.02
CA ALA A 6 -2.97 -33.98 18.44
C ALA A 6 -3.12 -33.57 16.95
N LEU A 7 -3.89 -34.32 16.15
CA LEU A 7 -4.18 -33.98 14.75
C LEU A 7 -4.96 -32.68 14.60
N ARG A 8 -5.93 -32.40 15.48
CA ARG A 8 -6.66 -31.11 15.52
C ARG A 8 -5.73 -29.95 15.88
N GLY A 9 -4.83 -30.15 16.86
CA GLY A 9 -3.80 -29.18 17.22
C GLY A 9 -2.82 -28.91 16.06
N LEU A 10 -2.45 -29.93 15.29
CA LEU A 10 -1.55 -29.79 14.15
C LEU A 10 -2.17 -28.92 13.03
N ARG A 11 -3.48 -29.01 12.79
CA ARG A 11 -4.23 -28.10 11.91
C ARG A 11 -4.21 -26.64 12.41
N PHE A 12 -4.32 -26.43 13.73
CA PHE A 12 -4.18 -25.10 14.32
C PHE A 12 -2.75 -24.53 14.14
N PHE A 13 -1.72 -25.36 14.33
CA PHE A 13 -0.33 -24.98 14.05
C PHE A 13 -0.07 -24.63 12.58
N GLN A 14 -0.80 -25.22 11.63
CA GLN A 14 -0.72 -24.85 10.21
C GLN A 14 -1.22 -23.42 9.96
N ILE A 15 -2.31 -22.98 10.63
CA ILE A 15 -2.81 -21.61 10.56
C ILE A 15 -1.79 -20.63 11.15
N LEU A 16 -1.18 -20.98 12.29
CA LEU A 16 -0.10 -20.19 12.90
C LEU A 16 1.12 -20.03 11.97
N ARG A 17 1.43 -21.05 11.17
CA ARG A 17 2.49 -20.98 10.15
C ARG A 17 2.16 -19.98 9.04
N MET A 18 0.90 -19.87 8.61
CA MET A 18 0.46 -18.88 7.62
C MET A 18 0.60 -17.45 8.17
N ILE A 19 0.29 -17.22 9.45
CA ILE A 19 0.46 -15.92 10.13
C ILE A 19 1.93 -15.49 10.18
N ARG A 20 2.86 -16.43 10.40
CA ARG A 20 4.32 -16.13 10.38
C ARG A 20 4.84 -15.68 9.00
N MET A 21 4.13 -15.93 7.91
CA MET A 21 4.55 -15.49 6.57
C MET A 21 4.49 -13.96 6.42
N ASP A 22 3.74 -13.26 7.27
CA ASP A 22 3.78 -11.79 7.40
C ASP A 22 4.97 -11.31 8.24
N ARG A 23 6.16 -11.88 7.99
CA ARG A 23 7.38 -11.70 8.81
C ARG A 23 7.88 -10.25 8.91
N ARG A 24 7.33 -9.33 8.11
CA ARG A 24 7.70 -7.90 8.13
C ARG A 24 6.69 -7.05 8.90
N GLY A 25 5.51 -7.58 9.25
CA GLY A 25 4.47 -6.88 9.99
C GLY A 25 4.01 -5.57 9.36
N GLY A 26 4.29 -5.37 8.07
CA GLY A 26 4.04 -4.11 7.37
C GLY A 26 2.54 -3.84 7.23
N SER A 27 1.77 -4.89 6.94
CA SER A 27 0.31 -4.85 6.82
C SER A 27 -0.35 -4.48 8.15
N TRP A 28 0.07 -5.12 9.24
CA TRP A 28 -0.39 -4.81 10.60
C TRP A 28 -0.02 -3.40 11.05
N LYS A 29 1.21 -2.94 10.76
CA LYS A 29 1.65 -1.56 11.06
C LYS A 29 0.83 -0.54 10.28
N LEU A 30 0.54 -0.80 9.00
CA LEU A 30 -0.28 0.08 8.18
C LEU A 30 -1.71 0.18 8.73
N LEU A 31 -2.35 -0.97 8.97
CA LEU A 31 -3.69 -1.07 9.54
C LEU A 31 -3.77 -0.37 10.90
N ALA A 32 -2.89 -0.73 11.84
CA ALA A 32 -2.85 -0.12 13.16
C ALA A 32 -2.64 1.40 13.09
N SER A 33 -1.80 1.87 12.17
CA SER A 33 -1.59 3.30 11.99
C SER A 33 -2.79 4.01 11.35
N VAL A 34 -3.63 3.35 10.55
CA VAL A 34 -4.89 3.95 10.05
C VAL A 34 -5.91 4.01 11.18
N VAL A 35 -6.09 2.91 11.91
CA VAL A 35 -6.98 2.83 13.07
C VAL A 35 -6.61 3.88 14.11
N TRP A 36 -5.31 4.03 14.42
CA TRP A 36 -4.85 5.01 15.39
C TRP A 36 -5.11 6.46 14.97
N ALA A 37 -5.01 6.75 13.67
CA ALA A 37 -5.28 8.08 13.12
C ALA A 37 -6.78 8.44 13.21
N HIS A 38 -7.66 7.48 12.95
CA HIS A 38 -9.12 7.66 12.95
C HIS A 38 -9.80 7.14 14.22
N ARG A 39 -9.04 6.94 15.32
CA ARG A 39 -9.55 6.25 16.52
C ARG A 39 -10.77 6.95 17.13
N GLN A 40 -10.80 8.28 17.13
CA GLN A 40 -11.91 9.04 17.71
C GLN A 40 -13.22 8.81 16.96
N GLU A 41 -13.16 8.84 15.62
CA GLU A 41 -14.29 8.60 14.73
C GLU A 41 -14.76 7.14 14.83
N LEU A 42 -13.82 6.20 14.86
CA LEU A 42 -14.09 4.77 15.01
C LEU A 42 -14.75 4.45 16.37
N PHE A 43 -14.21 4.99 17.47
CA PHE A 43 -14.80 4.81 18.80
C PHE A 43 -16.20 5.40 18.87
N THR A 44 -16.42 6.58 18.30
CA THR A 44 -17.73 7.25 18.32
C THR A 44 -18.77 6.42 17.55
N THR A 45 -18.42 5.93 16.35
CA THR A 45 -19.34 5.10 15.54
C THR A 45 -19.65 3.76 16.19
N VAL A 46 -18.64 3.08 16.75
CA VAL A 46 -18.85 1.82 17.49
C VAL A 46 -19.68 2.06 18.76
N TYR A 47 -19.43 3.16 19.48
CA TYR A 47 -20.19 3.51 20.68
C TYR A 47 -21.67 3.76 20.36
N ILE A 48 -21.96 4.59 19.35
CA ILE A 48 -23.33 4.87 18.91
C ILE A 48 -24.01 3.59 18.40
N GLY A 49 -23.31 2.78 17.60
CA GLY A 49 -23.81 1.50 17.10
C GLY A 49 -24.11 0.51 18.22
N PHE A 50 -23.24 0.40 19.22
CA PHE A 50 -23.44 -0.43 20.40
C PHE A 50 -24.63 0.04 21.24
N LEU A 51 -24.77 1.36 21.46
CA LEU A 51 -25.90 1.92 22.19
C LEU A 51 -27.22 1.68 21.46
N GLY A 52 -27.22 1.84 20.12
CA GLY A 52 -28.35 1.53 19.26
C GLY A 52 -28.71 0.03 19.25
N LEU A 53 -27.72 -0.85 19.33
CA LEU A 53 -27.91 -2.30 19.46
C LEU A 53 -28.61 -2.65 20.77
N ILE A 54 -28.08 -2.18 21.90
CA ILE A 54 -28.68 -2.43 23.23
C ILE A 54 -30.11 -1.89 23.28
N PHE A 55 -30.35 -0.69 22.74
CA PHE A 55 -31.67 -0.07 22.69
C PHE A 55 -32.63 -0.86 21.79
N SER A 56 -32.21 -1.22 20.58
CA SER A 56 -33.01 -2.02 19.64
C SER A 56 -33.40 -3.37 20.22
N SER A 57 -32.44 -4.09 20.81
CA SER A 57 -32.70 -5.38 21.45
C SER A 57 -33.62 -5.25 22.67
N PHE A 58 -33.52 -4.15 23.43
CA PHE A 58 -34.40 -3.91 24.58
C PHE A 58 -35.84 -3.64 24.15
N VAL A 59 -36.04 -2.75 23.18
CA VAL A 59 -37.38 -2.49 22.63
C VAL A 59 -37.98 -3.76 22.04
N MET A 60 -37.18 -4.53 21.30
CA MET A 60 -37.61 -5.78 20.70
C MET A 60 -38.02 -6.82 21.76
N TYR A 61 -37.23 -6.95 22.82
CA TYR A 61 -37.56 -7.81 23.96
C TYR A 61 -38.90 -7.40 24.60
N LEU A 62 -39.11 -6.10 24.85
CA LEU A 62 -40.37 -5.64 25.45
C LEU A 62 -41.61 -5.93 24.59
N ILE A 63 -41.47 -5.92 23.26
CA ILE A 63 -42.58 -6.18 22.34
C ILE A 63 -42.92 -7.67 22.25
N GLU A 64 -41.92 -8.54 22.22
CA GLU A 64 -42.11 -9.97 21.95
C GLU A 64 -42.14 -10.86 23.21
N LYS A 65 -41.76 -10.33 24.39
CA LYS A 65 -41.68 -11.13 25.64
C LYS A 65 -43.01 -11.72 26.10
N ASP A 66 -44.13 -11.09 25.77
CA ASP A 66 -45.47 -11.45 26.28
C ASP A 66 -46.23 -12.37 25.30
N GLU A 67 -45.61 -12.72 24.17
CA GLU A 67 -46.26 -13.44 23.08
C GLU A 67 -45.82 -14.91 23.05
N GLN A 68 -46.79 -15.84 22.89
CA GLN A 68 -46.60 -17.26 23.19
C GLN A 68 -45.80 -18.04 22.11
N ASP A 69 -45.66 -17.50 20.90
CA ASP A 69 -45.00 -18.14 19.73
C ASP A 69 -43.66 -17.47 19.34
N THR A 70 -43.02 -16.77 20.27
CA THR A 70 -41.78 -16.03 19.98
C THR A 70 -40.54 -16.81 20.35
N GLN A 71 -39.48 -16.61 19.57
CA GLN A 71 -38.16 -17.17 19.87
C GLN A 71 -37.33 -16.26 20.80
N ILE A 72 -37.92 -15.16 21.26
CA ILE A 72 -37.26 -14.16 22.11
C ILE A 72 -37.76 -14.37 23.53
N SER A 73 -37.17 -15.34 24.22
CA SER A 73 -37.57 -15.70 25.58
C SER A 73 -36.88 -14.84 26.63
N ASN A 74 -35.62 -14.50 26.39
CA ASN A 74 -34.78 -13.77 27.30
C ASN A 74 -34.09 -12.60 26.57
N TYR A 75 -33.51 -11.68 27.34
CA TYR A 75 -32.82 -10.53 26.76
C TYR A 75 -31.60 -10.91 25.91
N ALA A 76 -30.94 -12.05 26.21
CA ALA A 76 -29.81 -12.53 25.42
C ALA A 76 -30.24 -12.99 24.01
N ASP A 77 -31.43 -13.59 23.86
CA ASP A 77 -32.00 -13.94 22.55
C ASP A 77 -32.30 -12.69 21.71
N ALA A 78 -32.81 -11.63 22.36
CA ALA A 78 -33.03 -10.34 21.70
C ALA A 78 -31.72 -9.64 21.32
N LEU A 79 -30.67 -9.77 22.15
CA LEU A 79 -29.32 -9.31 21.82
C LEU A 79 -28.73 -10.08 20.65
N TRP A 80 -28.88 -11.41 20.64
CA TRP A 80 -28.44 -12.26 19.53
C TRP A 80 -29.10 -11.84 18.22
N TRP A 81 -30.43 -11.69 18.23
CA TRP A 81 -31.19 -11.16 17.11
C TRP A 81 -30.64 -9.79 16.66
N GLY A 82 -30.46 -8.85 17.60
CA GLY A 82 -29.94 -7.52 17.30
C GLY A 82 -28.57 -7.55 16.65
N VAL A 83 -27.63 -8.36 17.15
CA VAL A 83 -26.29 -8.55 16.54
C VAL A 83 -26.41 -9.10 15.12
N VAL A 84 -27.16 -10.19 14.93
CA VAL A 84 -27.32 -10.87 13.62
C VAL A 84 -27.99 -9.96 12.59
N THR A 85 -28.97 -9.16 13.01
CA THR A 85 -29.68 -8.22 12.14
C THR A 85 -28.86 -6.97 11.84
N LEU A 86 -28.26 -6.32 12.84
CA LEU A 86 -27.48 -5.10 12.63
C LEU A 86 -26.16 -5.34 11.88
N CYS A 87 -25.56 -6.52 12.04
CA CYS A 87 -24.42 -6.95 11.24
C CYS A 87 -24.82 -7.51 9.86
N THR A 88 -26.09 -7.42 9.46
CA THR A 88 -26.61 -7.89 8.16
C THR A 88 -26.35 -9.37 7.86
N VAL A 89 -26.17 -10.19 8.89
CA VAL A 89 -25.96 -11.64 8.72
C VAL A 89 -27.28 -12.34 8.43
N GLY A 90 -28.31 -12.06 9.24
CA GLY A 90 -29.69 -12.49 8.97
C GLY A 90 -29.89 -14.01 8.88
N TYR A 91 -29.46 -14.78 9.89
CA TYR A 91 -29.64 -16.23 9.90
C TYR A 91 -31.11 -16.66 9.81
N GLY A 92 -32.03 -15.87 10.36
CA GLY A 92 -33.48 -16.15 10.34
C GLY A 92 -33.94 -17.18 11.37
N ASP A 93 -33.06 -17.58 12.29
CA ASP A 93 -33.36 -18.43 13.44
C ASP A 93 -34.30 -17.71 14.42
N VAL A 94 -33.92 -16.50 14.85
CA VAL A 94 -34.74 -15.67 15.73
C VAL A 94 -35.33 -14.52 14.91
N THR A 95 -36.65 -14.34 14.95
CA THR A 95 -37.34 -13.26 14.21
C THR A 95 -38.60 -12.76 14.93
N PRO A 96 -38.93 -11.45 14.83
CA PRO A 96 -40.21 -10.90 15.29
C PRO A 96 -41.38 -11.66 14.68
N LYS A 97 -42.34 -12.09 15.51
CA LYS A 97 -43.61 -12.63 15.00
C LYS A 97 -44.67 -11.55 14.93
N THR A 98 -44.70 -10.63 15.89
CA THR A 98 -45.71 -9.59 15.99
C THR A 98 -45.60 -8.57 14.86
N TRP A 99 -46.74 -7.97 14.48
CA TRP A 99 -46.77 -6.92 13.46
C TRP A 99 -46.00 -5.66 13.91
N SER A 100 -46.18 -5.26 15.17
CA SER A 100 -45.46 -4.14 15.79
C SER A 100 -43.96 -4.40 15.83
N GLY A 101 -43.54 -5.61 16.23
CA GLY A 101 -42.14 -6.03 16.24
C GLY A 101 -41.50 -5.95 14.86
N LYS A 102 -42.20 -6.35 13.80
CA LYS A 102 -41.72 -6.23 12.41
C LYS A 102 -41.52 -4.79 11.95
N ILE A 103 -42.41 -3.87 12.32
CA ILE A 103 -42.27 -2.45 12.00
C ILE A 103 -41.04 -1.88 12.70
N VAL A 104 -40.92 -2.11 14.02
CA VAL A 104 -39.77 -1.63 14.80
C VAL A 104 -38.47 -2.24 14.29
N ALA A 105 -38.44 -3.55 14.04
CA ALA A 105 -37.30 -4.23 13.47
C ALA A 105 -36.88 -3.64 12.12
N SER A 106 -37.83 -3.27 11.26
CA SER A 106 -37.53 -2.67 9.96
C SER A 106 -36.85 -1.30 10.12
N PHE A 107 -37.37 -0.43 10.99
CA PHE A 107 -36.76 0.87 11.28
C PHE A 107 -35.38 0.71 11.93
N CYS A 108 -35.25 -0.16 12.94
CA CYS A 108 -33.99 -0.44 13.63
C CYS A 108 -32.94 -1.02 12.68
N SER A 109 -33.34 -1.87 11.73
CA SER A 109 -32.43 -2.44 10.73
C SER A 109 -31.86 -1.34 9.82
N ILE A 110 -32.70 -0.46 9.27
CA ILE A 110 -32.22 0.63 8.40
C ILE A 110 -31.26 1.55 9.15
N ALA A 111 -31.62 1.92 10.38
CA ALA A 111 -30.79 2.78 11.22
C ALA A 111 -29.47 2.12 11.59
N GLY A 112 -29.50 0.88 12.10
CA GLY A 112 -28.30 0.23 12.62
C GLY A 112 -27.34 -0.25 11.53
N ILE A 113 -27.82 -0.65 10.35
CA ILE A 113 -26.95 -0.94 9.18
C ILE A 113 -26.12 0.30 8.83
N SER A 114 -26.74 1.48 8.85
CA SER A 114 -26.06 2.73 8.55
C SER A 114 -24.90 2.97 9.51
N PHE A 115 -25.08 2.77 10.81
CA PHE A 115 -24.02 2.96 11.81
C PHE A 115 -22.94 1.89 11.78
N PHE A 116 -23.30 0.61 11.61
CA PHE A 116 -22.34 -0.49 11.54
C PHE A 116 -21.50 -0.50 10.25
N ALA A 117 -21.99 0.14 9.17
CA ALA A 117 -21.23 0.33 7.94
C ALA A 117 -20.16 1.42 8.03
N LEU A 118 -20.33 2.43 8.91
CA LEU A 118 -19.41 3.57 9.01
C LEU A 118 -17.97 3.17 9.38
N PRO A 119 -17.70 2.28 10.37
CA PRO A 119 -16.36 1.82 10.67
C PRO A 119 -15.60 1.28 9.45
N ALA A 120 -16.27 0.47 8.62
CA ALA A 120 -15.69 -0.06 7.39
C ALA A 120 -15.39 1.06 6.38
N GLY A 121 -16.30 2.04 6.24
CA GLY A 121 -16.13 3.21 5.39
C GLY A 121 -14.97 4.11 5.80
N ILE A 122 -14.84 4.41 7.11
CA ILE A 122 -13.77 5.24 7.68
C ILE A 122 -12.40 4.56 7.48
N LEU A 123 -12.32 3.24 7.71
CA LEU A 123 -11.09 2.51 7.46
C LEU A 123 -10.75 2.49 5.97
N GLY A 124 -11.73 2.25 5.09
CA GLY A 124 -11.55 2.25 3.64
C GLY A 124 -11.02 3.59 3.11
N SER A 125 -11.61 4.71 3.56
CA SER A 125 -11.15 6.05 3.18
C SER A 125 -9.77 6.37 3.77
N GLY A 126 -9.50 5.97 5.01
CA GLY A 126 -8.18 6.12 5.64
C GLY A 126 -7.07 5.36 4.92
N PHE A 127 -7.34 4.16 4.40
CA PHE A 127 -6.41 3.44 3.54
C PHE A 127 -6.18 4.14 2.21
N ALA A 128 -7.25 4.61 1.55
CA ALA A 128 -7.15 5.34 0.30
C ALA A 128 -6.28 6.60 0.45
N LEU A 129 -6.49 7.38 1.52
CA LEU A 129 -5.69 8.56 1.83
C LEU A 129 -4.22 8.22 2.07
N LYS A 130 -3.91 7.16 2.83
CA LYS A 130 -2.52 6.75 3.04
C LYS A 130 -1.83 6.28 1.77
N VAL A 131 -2.53 5.54 0.91
CA VAL A 131 -1.98 5.15 -0.39
C VAL A 131 -1.67 6.39 -1.22
N GLN A 132 -2.59 7.36 -1.25
CA GLN A 132 -2.38 8.62 -1.97
C GLN A 132 -1.20 9.44 -1.41
N GLN A 133 -1.08 9.54 -0.08
CA GLN A 133 0.06 10.18 0.59
C GLN A 133 1.38 9.47 0.27
N HIS A 134 1.37 8.14 0.23
CA HIS A 134 2.55 7.35 -0.13
C HIS A 134 2.99 7.60 -1.57
N GLN A 135 2.05 7.76 -2.52
CA GLN A 135 2.37 8.16 -3.89
C GLN A 135 3.00 9.57 -3.94
N ARG A 136 2.47 10.54 -3.19
CA ARG A 136 3.06 11.89 -3.09
C ARG A 136 4.47 11.85 -2.51
N GLN A 137 4.71 11.06 -1.47
CA GLN A 137 6.04 10.91 -0.90
C GLN A 137 7.02 10.23 -1.86
N LYS A 138 6.59 9.27 -2.69
CA LYS A 138 7.46 8.71 -3.74
C LYS A 138 7.98 9.78 -4.70
N HIS A 139 7.15 10.76 -5.06
CA HIS A 139 7.57 11.87 -5.92
C HIS A 139 8.65 12.72 -5.24
N LEU A 140 8.53 12.97 -3.93
CA LEU A 140 9.53 13.70 -3.15
C LEU A 140 10.81 12.89 -2.94
N ILE A 141 10.70 11.58 -2.70
CA ILE A 141 11.85 10.69 -2.54
C ILE A 141 12.68 10.62 -3.83
N ARG A 142 12.06 10.66 -5.01
CA ARG A 142 12.78 10.75 -6.29
C ARG A 142 13.67 12.00 -6.40
N ARG A 143 13.32 13.10 -5.70
CA ARG A 143 14.13 14.32 -5.66
C ARG A 143 15.37 14.20 -4.76
N ARG A 144 15.47 13.17 -3.91
CA ARG A 144 16.64 12.98 -3.03
C ARG A 144 17.91 12.68 -3.81
N VAL A 145 17.82 11.94 -4.91
CA VAL A 145 18.99 11.58 -5.73
C VAL A 145 19.61 12.81 -6.41
N PRO A 146 18.84 13.66 -7.14
CA PRO A 146 19.36 14.92 -7.67
C PRO A 146 19.92 15.88 -6.61
N ALA A 147 19.29 15.96 -5.44
CA ALA A 147 19.78 16.78 -4.34
C ALA A 147 21.13 16.27 -3.81
N ALA A 148 21.29 14.96 -3.64
CA ALA A 148 22.57 14.36 -3.26
C ALA A 148 23.66 14.62 -4.31
N THR A 149 23.33 14.54 -5.61
CA THR A 149 24.30 14.84 -6.67
C THR A 149 24.73 16.29 -6.68
N LEU A 150 23.82 17.23 -6.40
CA LEU A 150 24.15 18.66 -6.29
C LEU A 150 25.10 18.94 -5.12
N ILE A 151 24.84 18.33 -3.95
CA ILE A 151 25.73 18.45 -2.79
C ILE A 151 27.11 17.86 -3.12
N GLN A 152 27.15 16.71 -3.80
CA GLN A 152 28.40 16.08 -4.22
C GLN A 152 29.17 16.89 -5.26
N SER A 153 28.49 17.53 -6.23
CA SER A 153 29.15 18.39 -7.21
C SER A 153 29.67 19.68 -6.58
N LEU A 154 28.89 20.31 -5.69
CA LEU A 154 29.32 21.49 -4.93
C LEU A 154 30.59 21.20 -4.11
N TRP A 155 30.63 20.07 -3.40
CA TRP A 155 31.83 19.68 -2.65
C TRP A 155 33.03 19.42 -3.57
N ARG A 156 32.80 18.80 -4.75
CA ARG A 156 33.86 18.60 -5.75
C ARG A 156 34.39 19.92 -6.32
N CYS A 157 33.52 20.89 -6.59
CA CYS A 157 33.92 22.24 -7.01
C CYS A 157 34.73 22.95 -5.92
N TYR A 158 34.27 22.90 -4.67
CA TYR A 158 34.99 23.46 -3.52
C TYR A 158 36.37 22.81 -3.33
N ALA A 159 36.43 21.47 -3.40
CA ALA A 159 37.67 20.73 -3.23
C ALA A 159 38.67 20.90 -4.39
N ALA A 160 38.25 21.46 -5.52
CA ALA A 160 39.09 21.78 -6.68
C ALA A 160 39.72 23.19 -6.62
N ASP A 161 39.36 24.00 -5.61
CA ASP A 161 39.99 25.30 -5.35
C ASP A 161 41.50 25.13 -5.07
N PRO A 162 42.40 25.91 -5.71
CA PRO A 162 43.85 25.83 -5.51
C PRO A 162 44.32 26.06 -4.06
N SER A 163 43.49 26.66 -3.20
CA SER A 163 43.75 26.81 -1.76
C SER A 163 43.40 25.57 -0.92
N SER A 164 42.71 24.57 -1.50
CA SER A 164 42.18 23.40 -0.79
C SER A 164 43.12 22.18 -0.89
N THR A 165 43.73 21.78 0.23
CA THR A 165 44.73 20.69 0.34
C THR A 165 44.14 19.27 0.41
N SER A 166 43.01 19.00 -0.26
CA SER A 166 42.33 17.69 -0.15
C SER A 166 42.76 16.69 -1.25
N MET A 167 43.73 15.81 -0.95
CA MET A 167 44.20 14.75 -1.86
C MET A 167 43.16 13.63 -2.14
N ALA A 168 42.08 13.51 -1.35
CA ALA A 168 41.10 12.43 -1.49
C ALA A 168 40.26 12.53 -2.77
N THR A 169 40.02 13.76 -3.26
CA THR A 169 39.24 14.03 -4.49
C THR A 169 39.96 13.56 -5.75
N TRP A 170 41.29 13.60 -5.74
CA TRP A 170 42.14 13.28 -6.89
C TRP A 170 42.52 11.79 -6.96
N LYS A 171 42.52 11.06 -5.83
CA LYS A 171 42.84 9.62 -5.75
C LYS A 171 42.12 8.71 -6.78
N PRO A 172 40.81 8.90 -7.10
CA PRO A 172 40.15 8.10 -8.12
C PRO A 172 40.66 8.35 -9.54
N HIS A 173 41.08 9.59 -9.84
CA HIS A 173 41.58 10.01 -11.16
C HIS A 173 43.08 9.72 -11.33
N MET A 174 43.81 9.55 -10.23
CA MET A 174 45.21 9.10 -10.23
C MET A 174 45.36 7.58 -10.35
N ARG A 175 44.25 6.83 -10.43
CA ARG A 175 44.32 5.42 -10.83
C ARG A 175 44.64 5.38 -12.33
N PRO A 176 45.80 4.85 -12.75
CA PRO A 176 46.09 4.72 -14.16
C PRO A 176 45.00 3.90 -14.83
N LEU A 177 44.43 4.42 -15.93
CA LEU A 177 43.57 3.65 -16.80
C LEU A 177 44.30 2.35 -17.13
N ARG A 178 43.67 1.21 -16.84
CA ARG A 178 44.23 -0.08 -17.21
C ARG A 178 44.45 -0.03 -18.72
N SER A 179 45.71 -0.03 -19.15
CA SER A 179 46.08 -0.09 -20.56
C SER A 179 45.22 -1.16 -21.23
N PRO A 180 44.61 -0.89 -22.41
CA PRO A 180 44.00 -1.94 -23.17
C PRO A 180 45.12 -2.90 -23.55
N SER A 181 45.26 -3.98 -22.76
CA SER A 181 46.18 -5.05 -23.07
C SER A 181 45.87 -5.49 -24.49
N SER A 182 46.84 -5.32 -25.37
CA SER A 182 46.87 -5.84 -26.74
C SER A 182 46.83 -7.37 -26.70
N LYS A 183 45.66 -7.92 -26.41
CA LYS A 183 45.28 -9.27 -26.79
C LYS A 183 44.12 -9.15 -27.76
N PHE A 184 44.47 -8.71 -28.96
CA PHE A 184 43.74 -9.12 -30.16
C PHE A 184 43.83 -10.65 -30.22
N GLY A 185 42.79 -11.30 -29.70
CA GLY A 185 42.79 -12.74 -29.45
C GLY A 185 41.37 -13.25 -29.27
N ARG A 186 40.63 -13.26 -30.39
CA ARG A 186 39.55 -14.22 -30.72
C ARG A 186 38.65 -14.63 -29.54
N LEU A 187 37.57 -13.88 -29.29
CA LEU A 187 36.47 -14.36 -28.44
C LEU A 187 35.26 -14.73 -29.32
N SER A 188 35.07 -16.04 -29.46
CA SER A 188 33.90 -16.68 -30.03
C SER A 188 32.63 -16.32 -29.25
N THR A 189 31.58 -16.03 -30.02
CA THR A 189 30.15 -16.22 -29.77
C THR A 189 29.73 -16.52 -28.33
N ILE A 190 29.30 -15.50 -27.59
CA ILE A 190 28.39 -15.67 -26.45
C ILE A 190 26.97 -15.37 -26.92
N LYS A 191 26.22 -16.44 -27.19
CA LYS A 191 24.76 -16.44 -27.35
C LYS A 191 24.12 -15.76 -26.13
N ARG A 192 23.49 -14.61 -26.32
CA ARG A 192 22.63 -13.99 -25.32
C ARG A 192 21.20 -14.48 -25.55
N ASN A 193 20.77 -15.42 -24.72
CA ASN A 193 19.43 -15.99 -24.76
C ASN A 193 18.40 -14.91 -24.40
N LYS A 194 17.41 -14.75 -25.27
CA LYS A 194 16.28 -13.81 -25.17
C LYS A 194 15.18 -14.53 -24.38
N SER A 195 14.87 -14.07 -23.17
CA SER A 195 13.64 -14.47 -22.46
C SER A 195 12.67 -13.31 -22.50
N GLU A 196 11.49 -13.64 -23.02
CA GLU A 196 10.37 -12.78 -23.36
C GLU A 196 9.84 -11.96 -22.19
N ARG A 197 9.46 -10.71 -22.49
CA ARG A 197 8.24 -10.11 -21.94
C ARG A 197 7.53 -9.34 -23.05
N THR A 198 6.42 -9.94 -23.46
CA THR A 198 5.33 -9.39 -24.25
C THR A 198 4.64 -8.25 -23.51
N HIS A 199 4.47 -7.08 -24.13
CA HIS A 199 3.17 -6.55 -24.57
C HIS A 199 3.23 -5.07 -24.94
N ALA A 200 2.55 -4.78 -26.06
CA ALA A 200 1.83 -3.56 -26.42
C ALA A 200 2.63 -2.33 -26.93
N SER A 201 2.75 -2.31 -28.26
CA SER A 201 2.22 -1.28 -29.19
C SER A 201 2.41 0.20 -28.86
N GLY A 202 3.14 0.90 -29.76
CA GLY A 202 3.26 2.35 -29.78
C GLY A 202 4.25 2.78 -30.87
N SER A 203 3.76 2.82 -32.11
CA SER A 203 4.44 3.23 -33.34
C SER A 203 5.03 4.65 -33.27
N TYR A 204 6.34 4.78 -33.49
CA TYR A 204 6.97 6.01 -33.99
C TYR A 204 8.08 5.65 -34.98
N THR A 205 7.94 6.13 -36.21
CA THR A 205 8.91 6.04 -37.30
C THR A 205 10.12 6.96 -37.04
N PRO A 206 11.37 6.57 -37.36
CA PRO A 206 12.49 7.49 -37.29
C PRO A 206 12.53 8.36 -38.55
N ILE A 207 12.47 9.67 -38.35
CA ILE A 207 12.74 10.67 -39.39
C ILE A 207 14.23 10.59 -39.75
N ARG A 208 14.47 10.25 -41.02
CA ARG A 208 15.76 10.31 -41.72
C ARG A 208 16.31 11.73 -41.61
N ARG A 209 17.43 11.92 -40.88
CA ARG A 209 18.20 13.16 -40.93
C ARG A 209 19.47 12.90 -41.76
N ASN A 210 19.58 13.67 -42.82
CA ASN A 210 20.59 13.58 -43.87
C ASN A 210 22.00 13.81 -43.31
N ALA A 211 22.97 13.30 -44.08
CA ALA A 211 24.40 13.37 -43.89
C ALA A 211 24.90 14.75 -43.43
N MET A 212 25.86 14.74 -42.49
CA MET A 212 26.68 15.89 -42.12
C MET A 212 28.04 15.74 -42.84
N PRO A 213 28.59 16.81 -43.46
CA PRO A 213 29.86 16.73 -44.19
C PRO A 213 31.04 16.63 -43.22
N ASP A 214 32.09 15.92 -43.66
CA ASP A 214 33.39 15.83 -42.99
C ASP A 214 33.97 17.23 -42.72
N LEU A 215 34.53 17.43 -41.51
CA LEU A 215 35.22 18.65 -41.11
C LEU A 215 36.70 18.34 -40.82
N ASP A 216 37.55 19.02 -41.57
CA ASP A 216 39.02 18.95 -41.55
C ASP A 216 39.61 19.36 -40.18
N PRO A 217 40.67 18.69 -39.69
CA PRO A 217 41.22 18.88 -38.35
C PRO A 217 42.15 20.08 -38.15
N ALA A 218 42.07 21.14 -38.98
CA ALA A 218 43.09 22.20 -39.00
C ALA A 218 42.68 23.60 -38.46
N ASN A 219 41.51 23.76 -37.82
CA ASN A 219 41.09 25.07 -37.29
C ASN A 219 40.67 25.05 -35.80
N PRO A 220 41.48 25.57 -34.86
CA PRO A 220 41.18 25.53 -33.44
C PRO A 220 40.14 26.55 -32.95
N GLN A 221 39.58 27.43 -33.81
CA GLN A 221 38.55 28.39 -33.39
C GLN A 221 37.10 27.86 -33.49
N ALA A 222 36.84 26.75 -34.19
CA ALA A 222 35.48 26.19 -34.30
C ALA A 222 35.02 25.38 -33.07
N ALA A 223 35.95 24.93 -32.22
CA ALA A 223 35.63 24.15 -31.03
C ALA A 223 35.04 24.98 -29.88
N ALA A 224 35.26 26.30 -29.89
CA ALA A 224 34.81 27.20 -28.82
C ALA A 224 33.31 27.55 -28.92
N GLU A 225 32.71 27.60 -30.11
CA GLU A 225 31.29 27.95 -30.26
C GLU A 225 30.33 26.78 -29.95
N VAL A 226 30.76 25.52 -30.10
CA VAL A 226 29.90 24.36 -29.81
C VAL A 226 29.75 24.14 -28.29
N ALA A 227 30.73 24.57 -27.49
CA ALA A 227 30.69 24.44 -26.03
C ALA A 227 29.68 25.40 -25.35
N PHE A 228 29.24 26.46 -26.04
CA PHE A 228 28.27 27.42 -25.47
C PHE A 228 26.80 27.07 -25.76
N ALA A 229 26.54 26.11 -26.65
CA ALA A 229 25.18 25.77 -27.09
C ALA A 229 24.52 24.60 -26.33
N VAL A 230 25.17 24.04 -25.29
CA VAL A 230 24.64 22.92 -24.49
C VAL A 230 24.64 23.22 -22.97
N GLY A 231 24.70 24.51 -22.61
CA GLY A 231 24.45 24.98 -21.24
C GLY A 231 22.96 25.14 -20.96
#